data_AF-A0A9X1MGA0-F1
#
_entry.id   AF-A0A9X1MGA0-F1
#
_cell.length_a   1.000
_cell.length_b   1.000
_cell.length_c   1.000
_cell.angle_alpha   90.00
_cell.angle_beta   90.00
_cell.angle_gamma   90.00
#
_symmetry.space_group_name_H-M   'P 1'
#
loop_
_entity.id
_entity.type
_entity.pdbx_description
1 polymer ?
#
loop_
_entity_poly.entity_id
_entity_poly.type
_entity_poly.pdbx_seq_one_letter_code
_entity_poly.pdbx_strand_id
1 'polypeptide(L)'
;MKAYASTAAWLLAESGLTANQIGRCLDVPGRALHSWSHGTTPPPRCIERLEELKELILSLPADNPEDRRALLLDSAKGPSLFRRFMDTTPRSQRIQFTVPLIERLGA
;
A
#
# COMPACT_ATOMS: atom_id res chain seq x y z
N MET A 1 12.63 15.23 11.59
CA MET A 1 11.94 14.44 10.53
C MET A 1 10.52 14.16 10.99
N LYS A 2 9.53 14.22 10.11
CA LYS A 2 8.12 13.91 10.47
C LYS A 2 7.93 12.39 10.55
N ALA A 3 7.19 11.90 11.54
CA ALA A 3 7.05 10.47 11.88
C ALA A 3 6.62 9.59 10.68
N TYR A 4 5.71 10.07 9.83
CA TYR A 4 5.26 9.33 8.64
C TYR A 4 6.37 9.12 7.59
N ALA A 5 7.32 10.04 7.47
CA ALA A 5 8.39 9.96 6.47
C ALA A 5 9.41 8.89 6.88
N SER A 6 9.71 8.83 8.18
CA SER A 6 10.48 7.73 8.77
C SER A 6 9.76 6.38 8.63
N THR A 7 8.43 6.33 8.81
CA THR A 7 7.66 5.08 8.63
C THR A 7 7.68 4.62 7.18
N ALA A 8 7.46 5.51 6.21
CA ALA A 8 7.53 5.17 4.79
C ALA A 8 8.94 4.69 4.36
N ALA A 9 10.00 5.36 4.84
CA ALA A 9 11.38 4.95 4.59
C ALA A 9 11.70 3.60 5.24
N TRP A 10 11.27 3.38 6.48
CA TRP A 10 11.44 2.12 7.19
C TRP A 10 10.74 0.98 6.44
N LEU A 11 9.50 1.16 6.01
CA LEU A 11 8.77 0.14 5.25
C LEU A 11 9.49 -0.24 3.96
N LEU A 12 10.07 0.72 3.23
CA LEU A 12 10.83 0.44 2.01
C LEU A 12 12.11 -0.36 2.27
N ALA A 13 12.73 -0.19 3.43
CA ALA A 13 13.97 -0.88 3.80
C ALA A 13 13.71 -2.25 4.44
N GLU A 14 12.73 -2.33 5.34
CA GLU A 14 12.62 -3.41 6.32
C GLU A 14 11.52 -4.43 6.03
N SER A 15 10.55 -4.08 5.19
CA SER A 15 9.43 -4.99 4.88
C SER A 15 9.76 -6.04 3.82
N GLY A 16 10.83 -5.82 3.04
CA GLY A 16 11.11 -6.58 1.82
C GLY A 16 10.07 -6.38 0.70
N LEU A 17 9.10 -5.48 0.88
CA LEU A 17 8.12 -5.12 -0.15
C LEU A 17 8.64 -4.00 -1.05
N THR A 18 8.30 -4.09 -2.33
CA THR A 18 8.57 -2.99 -3.27
C THR A 18 7.65 -1.80 -3.00
N ALA A 19 8.08 -0.59 -3.39
CA ALA A 19 7.26 0.61 -3.29
C ALA A 19 5.88 0.46 -3.95
N ASN A 20 5.79 -0.32 -5.04
CA ASN A 20 4.52 -0.59 -5.71
C ASN A 20 3.62 -1.54 -4.91
N GLN A 21 4.19 -2.55 -4.24
CA GLN A 21 3.43 -3.43 -3.35
C GLN A 21 2.88 -2.67 -2.14
N ILE A 22 3.70 -1.82 -1.50
CA ILE A 22 3.24 -0.98 -0.39
C ILE A 22 2.20 0.02 -0.87
N GLY A 23 2.40 0.62 -2.06
CA GLY A 23 1.41 1.49 -2.68
C GLY A 23 0.05 0.82 -2.87
N ARG A 24 0.02 -0.45 -3.30
CA ARG A 24 -1.24 -1.22 -3.42
C ARG A 24 -1.94 -1.45 -2.08
N CYS A 25 -1.20 -1.64 -0.98
CA CYS A 25 -1.79 -1.72 0.36
C CYS A 25 -2.45 -0.42 0.80
N LEU A 26 -1.95 0.72 0.30
CA LEU A 26 -2.41 2.05 0.69
C LEU A 26 -3.33 2.70 -0.37
N ASP A 27 -3.65 1.96 -1.45
CA ASP A 27 -4.39 2.43 -2.63
C ASP A 27 -3.78 3.69 -3.28
N VAL A 28 -2.44 3.74 -3.35
CA VAL A 28 -1.68 4.84 -3.97
C VAL A 28 -0.63 4.30 -4.94
N PRO A 29 -0.21 5.10 -5.95
CA PRO A 29 0.91 4.70 -6.80
C PRO A 29 2.22 4.68 -6.01
N GLY A 30 3.11 3.73 -6.29
CA GLY A 30 4.40 3.59 -5.59
C GLY A 30 5.28 4.85 -5.59
N ARG A 31 5.15 5.72 -6.59
CA ARG A 31 5.83 7.03 -6.62
C ARG A 31 5.44 7.94 -5.44
N ALA A 32 4.20 7.86 -4.97
CA ALA A 32 3.73 8.63 -3.82
C ALA A 32 4.51 8.25 -2.56
N LEU A 33 4.83 6.96 -2.42
CA LEU A 33 5.63 6.46 -1.31
C LEU A 33 7.02 7.07 -1.26
N HIS A 34 7.70 7.14 -2.41
CA HIS A 34 9.00 7.80 -2.53
C HIS A 34 8.91 9.30 -2.23
N SER A 35 7.84 9.97 -2.66
CA SER A 35 7.61 11.36 -2.29
C SER A 35 7.45 11.54 -0.78
N TRP A 36 6.77 10.61 -0.09
CA TRP A 36 6.56 10.65 1.35
C TRP A 36 7.83 10.34 2.15
N SER A 37 8.65 9.40 1.69
CA SER A 37 9.96 9.13 2.31
C SER A 37 10.89 10.34 2.23
N HIS A 38 10.73 11.21 1.23
CA HIS A 38 11.45 12.48 1.10
C HIS A 38 10.78 13.67 1.82
N GLY A 39 9.72 13.44 2.60
CA GLY A 39 9.12 14.46 3.46
C GLY A 39 7.84 15.13 2.93
N THR A 40 7.30 14.65 1.81
CA THR A 40 5.95 15.05 1.36
C THR A 40 4.91 14.50 2.33
N THR A 41 3.92 15.31 2.71
CA THR A 41 2.87 14.89 3.66
C THR A 41 1.87 13.92 3.00
N PRO A 42 1.67 12.71 3.55
CA PRO A 42 0.60 11.81 3.12
C PRO A 42 -0.77 12.34 3.56
N PRO A 43 -1.86 11.91 2.89
CA PRO A 43 -3.21 12.09 3.41
C PRO A 43 -3.37 11.39 4.78
N PRO A 44 -4.21 11.91 5.70
CA PRO A 44 -4.41 11.31 7.04
C PRO A 44 -4.71 9.81 7.02
N ARG A 45 -5.62 9.37 6.14
CA ARG A 45 -5.95 7.94 5.94
C ARG A 45 -4.73 7.07 5.60
N CYS A 46 -3.73 7.62 4.92
CA CYS A 46 -2.52 6.90 4.55
C CYS A 46 -1.53 6.84 5.70
N ILE A 47 -1.54 7.84 6.60
CA ILE A 47 -0.68 7.86 7.79
C ILE A 47 -1.08 6.73 8.74
N GLU A 48 -2.37 6.62 9.06
CA GLU A 48 -2.90 5.54 9.91
C GLU A 48 -2.55 4.17 9.31
N ARG A 49 -2.75 4.01 8.01
CA ARG A 49 -2.47 2.75 7.31
C ARG A 49 -0.99 2.40 7.21
N LEU A 50 -0.11 3.40 7.13
CA LEU A 50 1.34 3.19 7.18
C LEU A 50 1.76 2.61 8.53
N GLU A 51 1.18 3.11 9.63
CA GLU A 51 1.44 2.57 10.97
C GLU A 51 0.84 1.17 11.12
N GLU A 52 -0.41 0.93 10.71
CA GLU A 52 -1.01 -0.42 10.77
C GLU A 52 -0.18 -1.46 10.00
N LEU A 53 0.33 -1.10 8.81
CA LEU A 53 1.18 -2.00 8.02
C LEU A 53 2.51 -2.27 8.73
N LYS A 54 3.10 -1.25 9.35
CA LYS A 54 4.33 -1.39 10.13
C LYS A 54 4.12 -2.29 11.35
N GLU A 55 3.04 -2.11 12.10
CA GLU A 55 2.68 -2.97 13.22
C GLU A 55 2.48 -4.42 12.79
N LEU A 56 1.78 -4.64 11.66
CA LEU A 56 1.63 -5.97 11.08
C LEU A 56 2.99 -6.62 10.80
N ILE A 57 3.92 -5.89 10.18
CA ILE A 57 5.26 -6.41 9.85
C ILE A 57 6.07 -6.70 11.11
N LEU A 58 6.01 -5.81 12.10
CA LEU A 58 6.68 -6.00 13.39
C LEU A 58 6.12 -7.17 14.20
N SER A 59 4.87 -7.56 13.97
CA SER A 59 4.26 -8.73 14.61
C SER A 59 4.71 -10.08 14.01
N LEU A 60 5.39 -10.06 12.86
CA LEU A 60 5.84 -11.28 12.21
C LEU A 60 7.08 -11.85 12.91
N PRO A 61 7.18 -13.18 13.08
CA PRO A 61 8.37 -13.83 13.62
C PRO A 61 9.46 -13.92 12.54
N ALA A 62 9.99 -12.77 12.09
CA ALA A 62 11.02 -12.69 11.08
C ALA A 62 11.98 -11.52 11.32
N ASP A 63 13.28 -11.83 11.33
CA ASP A 63 14.35 -10.89 11.65
C ASP A 63 14.93 -10.18 10.42
N ASN A 64 14.67 -10.70 9.21
CA ASN A 64 15.17 -10.11 7.97
C ASN A 64 14.04 -9.76 6.98
N PRO A 65 14.29 -8.81 6.06
CA PRO A 65 13.29 -8.36 5.10
C PRO A 65 12.78 -9.44 4.15
N GLU A 66 13.63 -10.41 3.77
CA GLU A 66 13.26 -11.48 2.84
C GLU A 66 12.26 -12.46 3.47
N ASP A 67 12.48 -12.83 4.73
CA ASP A 67 11.58 -13.70 5.49
C ASP A 67 10.26 -12.99 5.80
N ARG A 68 10.30 -11.69 6.15
CA ARG A 68 9.09 -10.88 6.30
C ARG A 68 8.28 -10.86 5.01
N ARG A 69 8.95 -10.66 3.86
CA ARG A 69 8.30 -10.72 2.55
C ARG A 69 7.69 -12.10 2.29
N ALA A 70 8.42 -13.17 2.59
CA ALA A 70 7.93 -14.53 2.40
C ALA A 70 6.66 -14.77 3.22
N LEU A 71 6.65 -14.40 4.51
CA LEU A 71 5.47 -14.53 5.39
C LEU A 71 4.29 -13.66 4.94
N LEU A 72 4.55 -12.43 4.48
CA LEU A 72 3.50 -11.52 4.00
C LEU A 72 2.82 -12.03 2.74
N LEU A 73 3.61 -12.62 1.83
CA LEU A 73 3.13 -13.11 0.54
C LEU A 73 2.76 -14.59 0.54
N ASP A 74 3.05 -15.33 1.61
CA ASP A 74 2.71 -16.75 1.74
C ASP A 74 1.19 -16.95 1.61
N SER A 75 0.82 -17.82 0.68
CA SER A 75 -0.57 -18.19 0.41
C SER A 75 -0.82 -19.69 0.55
N ALA A 76 0.07 -20.43 1.21
CA ALA A 76 -0.02 -21.89 1.33
C ALA A 76 -1.31 -22.36 2.03
N LYS A 77 -1.84 -21.56 2.97
CA LYS A 77 -3.04 -21.89 3.77
C LYS A 77 -4.25 -21.01 3.46
N GLY A 78 -4.27 -20.34 2.30
CA GLY A 78 -5.34 -19.43 1.88
C GLY A 78 -4.82 -18.04 1.51
N PRO A 79 -5.67 -16.98 1.58
CA PRO A 79 -5.25 -15.63 1.22
C PRO A 79 -4.08 -15.18 2.11
N SER A 80 -3.03 -14.67 1.47
CA SER A 80 -1.83 -14.18 2.17
C SER A 80 -2.14 -13.01 3.10
N LEU A 81 -1.27 -12.75 4.07
CA LEU A 81 -1.42 -11.61 4.98
C LEU A 81 -1.48 -10.29 4.20
N PHE A 82 -0.64 -10.17 3.16
CA PHE A 82 -0.69 -9.06 2.22
C PHE A 82 -2.06 -8.93 1.55
N ARG A 83 -2.66 -10.04 1.10
CA ARG A 83 -3.99 -10.01 0.49
C ARG A 83 -5.07 -9.64 1.48
N ARG A 84 -5.04 -10.18 2.69
CA ARG A 84 -6.00 -9.86 3.76
C ARG A 84 -5.95 -8.39 4.14
N PHE A 85 -4.75 -7.82 4.26
CA PHE A 85 -4.56 -6.39 4.53
C PHE A 85 -5.10 -5.51 3.38
N MET A 86 -4.93 -5.94 2.13
CA MET A 86 -5.55 -5.24 1.00
C MET A 86 -7.08 -5.32 1.00
N ASP A 87 -7.66 -6.43 1.46
CA ASP A 87 -9.12 -6.59 1.54
C ASP A 87 -9.76 -5.76 2.67
N THR A 88 -9.02 -5.45 3.75
CA THR A 88 -9.46 -4.50 4.78
C THR A 88 -9.31 -3.03 4.37
N THR A 89 -8.60 -2.76 3.27
CA THR A 89 -8.42 -1.41 2.76
C THR A 89 -9.65 -0.99 1.95
N PRO A 90 -10.41 0.04 2.37
CA PRO A 90 -11.52 0.53 1.58
C PRO A 90 -10.95 1.08 0.26
N ARG A 91 -11.12 0.31 -0.82
CA ARG A 91 -10.69 0.72 -2.15
C ARG A 91 -11.39 2.03 -2.45
N SER A 92 -10.62 3.06 -2.79
CA SER A 92 -11.18 4.27 -3.35
C SER A 92 -11.80 3.82 -4.68
N GLN A 93 -13.13 3.66 -4.70
CA GLN A 93 -13.85 3.34 -5.92
C GLN A 93 -13.54 4.48 -6.89
N ARG A 94 -12.59 4.24 -7.80
CA ARG A 94 -12.48 5.02 -9.01
C ARG A 94 -13.77 4.74 -9.76
N ILE A 95 -14.78 5.57 -9.52
CA ILE A 95 -15.98 5.63 -10.34
C ILE A 95 -15.44 5.98 -11.74
N GLN A 96 -15.22 4.95 -12.55
CA GLN A 96 -15.01 5.12 -13.98
C GLN A 96 -16.36 5.60 -14.51
N PHE A 97 -16.54 6.91 -14.57
CA PHE A 97 -17.53 7.49 -15.45
C PHE A 97 -17.11 7.15 -16.89
N THR A 98 -17.50 5.96 -17.35
CA THR A 98 -17.74 5.74 -18.77
C THR A 98 -18.89 6.69 -19.10
N VAL A 99 -18.54 7.86 -19.64
CA VAL A 99 -19.54 8.67 -20.33
C VAL A 99 -19.88 7.87 -21.59
N PRO A 100 -21.12 7.38 -21.76
CA PRO A 100 -21.51 6.82 -23.03
C PRO A 100 -21.39 7.95 -24.05
N LEU A 101 -20.49 7.77 -25.02
CA LEU A 101 -20.41 8.58 -26.22
C LEU A 101 -21.70 8.30 -27.01
N ILE A 102 -22.80 8.95 -26.63
CA ILE A 102 -23.95 9.06 -27.51
C ILE A 102 -23.46 9.89 -28.69
N GLU A 103 -23.37 9.16 -29.79
CA GLU A 103 -22.83 9.52 -31.08
C GLU A 103 -23.29 10.92 -31.51
N ARG A 104 -22.30 11.79 -31.74
CA ARG A 104 -22.42 12.79 -32.79
C ARG A 104 -22.55 12.03 -34.11
N LEU A 105 -23.76 11.88 -34.65
CA LEU A 105 -24.03 11.70 -36.08
C LEU A 105 -25.54 11.87 -36.38
N GLY A 106 -25.90 13.07 -36.86
CA GLY A 106 -26.92 13.33 -37.89
C GLY A 106 -28.40 13.01 -37.66
N ALA A 107 -29.20 14.06 -37.42
CA ALA A 107 -30.47 14.33 -38.12
C ALA A 107 -30.81 15.82 -38.02
#